data_AF-A0A1E7JVA7-F1
#
_entry.id   AF-A0A1E7JVA7-F1
#
_cell.length_a   1.000
_cell.length_b   1.000
_cell.length_c   1.000
_cell.angle_alpha   90.00
_cell.angle_beta   90.00
_cell.angle_gamma   90.00
#
_symmetry.space_group_name_H-M   'P 1'
#
loop_
_entity.id
_entity.type
_entity.pdbx_description
1 polymer ?
#
loop_
_entity_poly.entity_id
_entity_poly.type
_entity_poly.pdbx_seq_one_letter_code
_entity_poly.pdbx_strand_id
1 'polypeptide(L)'
;MAARGALDWYERTLGWTVDLGDGSPHLVTGRCFDALWLPATAGLPLLARRPRTGPALRAGPTVWLLVAEGSAGDLPGLLQWLGWGTLGPELGLGASGAGGRVPAPPP
;
A
#
# COMPACT_ATOMS: atom_id res chain seq x y z
N MET A 1 18.87 6.87 -14.90
CA MET A 1 19.87 6.01 -14.22
C MET A 1 19.46 5.64 -12.80
N ALA A 2 18.98 6.57 -11.96
CA ALA A 2 18.54 6.29 -10.58
C ALA A 2 17.39 5.28 -10.45
N ALA A 3 16.39 5.33 -11.33
CA ALA A 3 15.22 4.44 -11.27
C ALA A 3 15.55 2.94 -11.45
N ARG A 4 16.63 2.60 -12.18
CA ARG A 4 17.02 1.21 -12.41
C ARG A 4 17.69 0.58 -11.18
N GLY A 5 18.49 1.36 -10.44
CA GLY A 5 19.12 0.89 -9.20
C GLY A 5 18.11 0.66 -8.07
N ALA A 6 17.07 1.49 -8.01
CA ALA A 6 15.92 1.29 -7.13
C ALA A 6 15.18 -0.02 -7.39
N LEU A 7 14.90 -0.27 -8.67
CA LEU A 7 14.19 -1.45 -9.13
C LEU A 7 14.93 -2.73 -8.78
N ASP A 8 16.22 -2.74 -9.08
CA ASP A 8 17.17 -3.79 -8.76
C ASP A 8 17.21 -4.16 -7.27
N TRP A 9 16.99 -3.18 -6.37
CA TRP A 9 16.95 -3.43 -4.94
C TRP A 9 15.64 -4.07 -4.50
N TYR A 10 14.49 -3.55 -4.96
CA TYR A 10 13.18 -4.13 -4.64
C TYR A 10 13.05 -5.57 -5.13
N GLU A 11 13.43 -5.82 -6.38
CA GLU A 11 13.29 -7.16 -6.98
C GLU A 11 14.28 -8.15 -6.37
N ARG A 12 15.56 -7.77 -6.18
CA ARG A 12 16.58 -8.71 -5.70
C ARG A 12 16.62 -8.88 -4.19
N THR A 13 16.34 -7.83 -3.43
CA THR A 13 16.45 -7.86 -1.96
C THR A 13 15.13 -8.26 -1.32
N LEU A 14 14.02 -7.71 -1.82
CA LEU A 14 12.70 -7.93 -1.22
C LEU A 14 11.84 -8.93 -2.01
N GLY A 15 12.25 -9.30 -3.23
CA GLY A 15 11.45 -10.17 -4.10
C GLY A 15 10.18 -9.51 -4.64
N TRP A 16 10.07 -8.18 -4.51
CA TRP A 16 8.85 -7.46 -4.86
C TRP A 16 8.83 -7.12 -6.34
N THR A 17 7.75 -7.50 -7.03
CA THR A 17 7.58 -7.20 -8.45
C THR A 17 7.40 -5.70 -8.67
N VAL A 18 8.18 -5.14 -9.59
CA VAL A 18 8.10 -3.73 -9.99
C VAL A 18 7.59 -3.62 -11.42
N ASP A 19 6.63 -2.74 -11.63
CA ASP A 19 6.11 -2.33 -12.92
C ASP A 19 6.58 -0.91 -13.24
N LEU A 20 7.25 -0.73 -14.37
CA LEU A 20 7.81 0.56 -14.77
C LEU A 20 6.81 1.52 -15.43
N GLY A 21 5.63 1.04 -15.83
CA GLY A 21 4.62 1.84 -16.52
C GLY A 21 5.21 2.71 -17.64
N ASP A 22 4.77 3.96 -17.67
CA ASP A 22 5.21 5.04 -18.57
C ASP A 22 6.46 5.81 -18.08
N GLY A 23 7.18 5.26 -17.10
CA GLY A 23 8.42 5.84 -16.57
C GLY A 23 8.43 6.07 -15.06
N SER A 24 7.30 5.85 -14.38
CA SER A 24 7.21 5.88 -12.91
C SER A 24 7.12 4.46 -12.35
N PRO A 25 8.08 4.01 -11.52
CA PRO A 25 8.05 2.66 -10.96
C PRO A 25 6.92 2.49 -9.94
N HIS A 26 6.23 1.37 -10.04
CA HIS A 26 5.17 0.94 -9.13
C HIS A 26 5.47 -0.47 -8.64
N LEU A 27 5.21 -0.75 -7.37
CA LEU A 27 5.22 -2.09 -6.82
C LEU A 27 3.86 -2.75 -7.08
N VAL A 28 3.85 -4.00 -7.53
CA VAL A 28 2.62 -4.75 -7.85
C VAL A 28 2.07 -5.44 -6.58
N THR A 29 0.79 -5.22 -6.27
CA THR A 29 0.09 -5.85 -5.13
C THR A 29 -0.51 -7.21 -5.49
N GLY A 30 -0.84 -8.01 -4.46
CA GLY A 30 -1.33 -9.39 -4.59
C GLY A 30 -0.28 -10.37 -5.14
N ARG A 31 0.98 -10.12 -4.81
CA ARG A 31 2.13 -11.01 -5.13
C ARG A 31 2.91 -11.38 -3.88
N CYS A 32 3.45 -10.36 -3.20
CA CYS A 32 4.15 -10.51 -1.92
C CYS A 32 3.43 -9.78 -0.79
N PHE A 33 2.63 -8.77 -1.13
CA PHE A 33 1.90 -7.92 -0.22
C PHE A 33 0.65 -7.39 -0.91
N ASP A 34 -0.32 -6.97 -0.11
CA ASP A 34 -1.40 -6.08 -0.49
C ASP A 34 -1.17 -4.71 0.15
N ALA A 35 -1.98 -3.71 -0.19
CA ALA A 35 -1.89 -2.40 0.44
C ALA A 35 -3.25 -1.89 0.90
N LEU A 36 -3.30 -1.37 2.12
CA LEU A 36 -4.39 -0.51 2.58
C LEU A 36 -4.02 0.94 2.30
N TRP A 37 -4.99 1.73 1.85
CA TRP A 37 -4.75 3.14 1.56
C TRP A 37 -5.80 4.02 2.23
N LEU A 38 -5.36 5.20 2.66
CA LEU A 38 -6.18 6.19 3.36
C LEU A 38 -5.65 7.61 3.12
N PRO A 39 -6.47 8.65 3.32
CA PRO A 39 -6.02 10.03 3.21
C PRO A 39 -4.85 10.30 4.16
N ALA A 40 -3.84 11.04 3.70
CA ALA A 40 -2.67 11.39 4.50
C ALA A 40 -3.01 12.18 5.76
N THR A 41 -4.12 12.94 5.73
CA THR A 41 -4.68 13.63 6.89
C THR A 41 -5.13 12.69 8.01
N ALA A 42 -5.51 11.46 7.69
CA ALA A 42 -5.82 10.41 8.66
C ALA A 42 -4.62 9.48 8.92
N GLY A 43 -3.90 9.08 7.87
CA GLY A 43 -2.82 8.10 7.93
C GLY A 43 -1.57 8.59 8.66
N LEU A 44 -1.14 9.85 8.45
CA LEU A 44 0.06 10.35 9.12
C LEU A 44 -0.13 10.47 10.65
N PRO A 45 -1.25 11.03 11.17
CA PRO A 45 -1.51 10.99 12.60
C PRO A 45 -1.63 9.57 13.18
N LEU A 46 -2.21 8.62 12.44
CA LEU A 46 -2.28 7.22 12.82
C LEU A 46 -0.88 6.63 13.02
N LEU A 47 0.01 6.82 12.04
CA LEU A 47 1.40 6.35 12.09
C LEU A 47 2.19 7.02 13.21
N ALA A 48 1.98 8.31 13.45
CA ALA A 48 2.64 9.04 14.54
C ALA A 48 2.25 8.51 15.93
N ARG A 49 1.02 7.99 16.08
CA ARG A 49 0.52 7.43 17.36
C ARG A 49 1.01 6.02 17.65
N ARG A 50 1.39 5.25 16.64
CA ARG A 50 1.75 3.84 16.76
C ARG A 50 3.11 3.57 16.10
N PRO A 51 4.21 3.54 16.88
CA PRO A 51 5.50 3.16 16.32
C PRO A 51 5.46 1.70 15.86
N ARG A 52 6.22 1.37 14.81
CA ARG A 52 6.40 0.00 14.27
C ARG A 52 5.13 -0.63 13.68
N THR A 53 4.31 0.17 13.00
CA THR A 53 3.13 -0.30 12.23
C THR A 53 3.46 -1.18 11.02
N GLY A 54 4.74 -1.31 10.66
CA GLY A 54 5.19 -2.04 9.48
C GLY A 54 5.52 -1.11 8.32
N PRO A 55 5.80 -1.67 7.13
CA PRO A 55 6.16 -0.89 5.96
C PRO A 55 5.00 -0.01 5.52
N ALA A 56 5.28 1.28 5.34
CA ALA A 56 4.30 2.27 4.90
C ALA A 56 4.98 3.30 4.01
N LEU A 57 4.21 3.92 3.14
CA LEU A 57 4.68 5.03 2.31
C LEU A 57 3.59 6.10 2.18
N ARG A 58 4.00 7.28 1.73
CA ARG A 58 3.10 8.34 1.31
C ARG A 58 3.35 8.63 -0.16
N ALA A 59 2.27 8.64 -0.94
CA ALA A 59 2.28 9.09 -2.33
C ALA A 59 1.22 10.18 -2.49
N GLY A 60 1.69 11.43 -2.66
CA GLY A 60 0.80 12.59 -2.75
C GLY A 60 -0.11 12.74 -1.52
N PRO A 61 -1.45 12.76 -1.69
CA PRO A 61 -2.42 12.88 -0.61
C PRO A 61 -2.75 11.55 0.06
N THR A 62 -2.17 10.43 -0.37
CA THR A 62 -2.51 9.08 0.10
C THR A 62 -1.36 8.48 0.90
N VAL A 63 -1.69 7.89 2.05
CA VAL A 63 -0.80 6.99 2.79
C VAL A 63 -1.17 5.56 2.42
N TRP A 64 -0.16 4.72 2.24
CA TRP A 64 -0.31 3.30 1.97
C TRP A 64 0.36 2.51 3.08
N LEU A 65 -0.34 1.53 3.63
CA LEU A 65 0.16 0.56 4.59
C LEU A 65 0.28 -0.78 3.87
N LEU A 66 1.49 -1.33 3.82
CA LEU A 66 1.75 -2.61 3.19
C LEU A 66 1.36 -3.72 4.16
N VAL A 67 0.50 -4.63 3.71
CA VAL A 67 -0.08 -5.70 4.51
C VAL A 67 0.14 -7.04 3.82
N ALA A 68 -0.12 -8.14 4.52
CA ALA A 68 0.01 -9.48 3.94
C ALA A 68 -0.87 -9.63 2.70
N GLU A 69 -0.37 -10.33 1.68
CA GLU A 69 -1.15 -10.73 0.50
C GLU A 69 -2.48 -11.37 0.91
N GLY A 70 -3.57 -11.02 0.21
CA GLY A 70 -4.93 -11.48 0.50
C GLY A 70 -5.71 -10.55 1.42
N SER A 71 -5.04 -9.73 2.23
CA SER A 71 -5.68 -8.81 3.18
C SER A 71 -6.63 -7.81 2.49
N ALA A 72 -6.36 -7.43 1.24
CA ALA A 72 -7.26 -6.55 0.49
C ALA A 72 -8.62 -7.20 0.21
N GLY A 73 -8.64 -8.51 -0.04
CA GLY A 73 -9.87 -9.29 -0.27
C GLY A 73 -10.71 -9.45 1.00
N ASP A 74 -10.05 -9.51 2.17
CA ASP A 74 -10.71 -9.67 3.46
C ASP A 74 -11.31 -8.36 4.00
N LEU A 75 -10.78 -7.20 3.59
CA LEU A 75 -11.18 -5.89 4.14
C LEU A 75 -12.70 -5.64 4.11
N PRO A 76 -13.44 -5.89 3.00
CA PRO A 76 -14.88 -5.66 2.97
C PRO A 76 -15.63 -6.50 4.01
N GLY A 77 -15.26 -7.78 4.15
CA GLY A 77 -15.86 -8.67 5.14
C GLY A 77 -15.53 -8.25 6.58
N LEU A 78 -14.30 -7.81 6.82
CA LEU A 78 -13.87 -7.29 8.11
C LEU A 78 -14.63 -6.01 8.50
N LEU A 79 -14.75 -5.06 7.59
CA LEU A 79 -15.51 -3.82 7.83
C LEU A 79 -16.98 -4.11 8.07
N GLN A 80 -17.58 -5.05 7.34
CA GLN A 80 -18.95 -5.50 7.59
C GLN A 80 -19.10 -6.10 8.98
N TRP A 81 -18.19 -6.99 9.38
CA TRP A 81 -18.21 -7.66 10.69
C TRP A 81 -18.08 -6.68 11.85
N LEU A 82 -17.27 -5.63 11.70
CA LEU A 82 -17.12 -4.56 12.69
C LEU A 82 -18.30 -3.58 12.73
N GLY A 83 -19.25 -3.67 11.79
CA GLY A 83 -20.32 -2.68 11.62
C GLY A 83 -19.84 -1.36 10.99
N TRP A 84 -18.71 -1.37 10.29
CA TRP A 84 -18.05 -0.22 9.66
C TRP A 84 -18.17 -0.20 8.14
N GLY A 85 -19.06 -1.01 7.57
CA GLY A 85 -19.17 -1.20 6.11
C GLY A 85 -19.29 0.10 5.31
N THR A 86 -19.92 1.14 5.86
CA THR A 86 -20.03 2.47 5.21
C THR A 86 -18.89 3.43 5.59
N LEU A 87 -18.28 3.25 6.76
CA LEU A 87 -17.23 4.11 7.28
C LEU A 87 -15.93 4.00 6.47
N GLY A 88 -15.65 2.84 5.88
CA GLY A 88 -14.47 2.67 5.02
C GLY A 88 -14.47 3.70 3.88
N PRO A 89 -15.44 3.63 2.95
CA PRO A 89 -15.59 4.61 1.86
C PRO A 89 -15.72 6.06 2.34
N GLU A 90 -16.49 6.32 3.39
CA GLU A 90 -16.71 7.69 3.93
C GLU A 90 -15.41 8.33 4.45
N LEU A 91 -14.53 7.52 5.06
CA LEU A 91 -13.24 7.98 5.57
C LEU A 91 -12.10 7.84 4.55
N GLY A 92 -12.42 7.39 3.32
CA GLY A 92 -11.46 7.15 2.26
C GLY A 92 -10.50 5.99 2.53
N LEU A 93 -10.88 5.03 3.37
CA LEU A 93 -10.14 3.79 3.57
C LEU A 93 -10.49 2.80 2.46
N GLY A 94 -9.47 2.29 1.78
CA GLY A 94 -9.61 1.23 0.80
C GLY A 94 -8.43 0.27 0.79
N ALA A 95 -8.46 -0.67 -0.14
CA ALA A 95 -7.39 -1.63 -0.34
C ALA A 95 -7.03 -1.79 -1.81
N SER A 96 -5.82 -2.29 -2.06
CA SER A 96 -5.29 -2.68 -3.35
C SER A 96 -4.71 -4.08 -3.22
N GLY A 97 -5.37 -5.05 -3.87
CA GLY A 97 -5.00 -6.45 -3.88
C GLY A 97 -4.43 -6.89 -5.21
N ALA A 98 -4.69 -8.12 -5.63
CA ALA A 98 -4.22 -8.65 -6.91
C ALA A 98 -4.53 -7.73 -8.11
N GLY A 99 -3.49 -7.47 -8.93
CA GLY A 99 -3.59 -6.59 -10.10
C GLY A 99 -3.50 -5.09 -9.79
N GLY A 100 -3.46 -4.72 -8.51
CA GLY A 100 -3.22 -3.36 -8.06
C GLY A 100 -1.76 -2.93 -8.12
N ARG A 101 -1.52 -1.67 -7.80
CA ARG A 101 -0.21 -1.01 -7.86
C ARG A 101 -0.07 0.03 -6.78
N VAL A 102 1.14 0.14 -6.24
CA VAL A 102 1.53 1.16 -5.27
C VAL A 102 2.76 1.89 -5.80
N PRO A 103 2.85 3.22 -5.74
CA PRO A 103 4.07 3.93 -6.17
C PRO A 103 5.30 3.39 -5.44
N ALA A 104 6.37 3.07 -6.17
CA ALA A 104 7.59 2.58 -5.55
C ALA A 104 8.39 3.77 -4.98
N PRO A 105 8.64 3.82 -3.65
CA PRO A 105 9.50 4.86 -3.10
C PRO A 105 10.94 4.65 -3.59
N PRO A 106 11.76 5.71 -3.68
CA PRO A 106 13.19 5.53 -3.86
C PRO A 106 13.76 4.67 -2.71
N PRO A 107 14.71 3.76 -2.98
CA PRO A 107 15.33 2.88 -2.00
C PRO A 107 16.17 3.67 -0.98
#